data_AF-A0A5C9EBF7-F1
#
_entry.id   AF-A0A5C9EBF7-F1
#
_cell.length_a   1.000
_cell.length_b   1.000
_cell.length_c   1.000
_cell.angle_alpha   90.00
_cell.angle_beta   90.00
_cell.angle_gamma   90.00
#
_symmetry.space_group_name_H-M   'P 1'
#
loop_
_entity.id
_entity.type
_entity.pdbx_description
1 polymer ?
#
loop_
_entity_poly.entity_id
_entity_poly.type
_entity_poly.pdbx_seq_one_letter_code
_entity_poly.pdbx_strand_id
1 'polypeptide(L)' 'MDGFEGKLTSSKWAKIAKCSKDTAIRDINDLISKDILKKEEGGGRSTSYVLK' A
#
# COMPACT_ATOMS: atom_id res chain seq x y z
N MET A 1 -11.29 -13.66 10.23
CA MET A 1 -10.12 -13.96 9.36
C MET A 1 -10.13 -12.86 8.31
N ASP A 2 -9.81 -11.65 8.75
CA ASP A 2 -10.17 -10.42 8.05
C ASP A 2 -9.06 -10.07 7.07
N GLY A 3 -8.94 -10.94 6.08
CA GLY A 3 -8.03 -10.85 4.97
C GLY A 3 -8.42 -9.70 4.06
N PHE A 4 -7.92 -8.52 4.41
CA PHE A 4 -7.70 -7.41 3.48
C PHE A 4 -8.95 -6.82 2.79
N GLU A 5 -9.94 -6.42 3.57
CA GLU A 5 -10.94 -5.44 3.11
C GLU A 5 -10.50 -4.03 3.51
N GLY A 6 -10.14 -3.22 2.52
CA GLY A 6 -9.83 -1.80 2.68
C GLY A 6 -8.49 -1.35 2.10
N LYS A 7 -8.39 -0.04 1.92
CA LYS A 7 -7.26 0.70 1.36
C LYS A 7 -5.92 0.27 1.98
N LEU A 8 -4.97 -0.17 1.14
CA LEU A 8 -3.60 -0.43 1.56
C LEU A 8 -2.90 0.90 1.81
N THR A 9 -2.19 1.01 2.92
CA THR A 9 -1.33 2.16 3.22
C THR A 9 0.07 1.69 3.53
N SER A 10 1.08 2.54 3.39
CA SER A 10 2.47 2.20 3.72
C SER A 10 2.63 1.73 5.17
N SER A 11 1.88 2.31 6.10
CA SER A 11 1.86 1.87 7.50
C SER A 11 1.27 0.48 7.69
N LYS A 12 0.26 0.09 6.88
CA LYS A 12 -0.33 -1.26 6.93
C LYS A 12 0.61 -2.28 6.30
N TRP A 13 1.24 -1.95 5.17
CA TRP A 13 2.29 -2.77 4.55
C TRP A 13 3.46 -3.01 5.50
N ALA A 14 3.98 -1.95 6.13
CA ALA A 14 5.07 -2.04 7.10
C ALA A 14 4.78 -3.04 8.23
N LYS A 15 3.54 -3.07 8.74
CA LYS A 15 3.13 -4.04 9.77
C LYS A 15 3.05 -5.48 9.26
N ILE A 16 2.56 -5.68 8.04
CA ILE A 16 2.41 -7.02 7.43
C ILE A 16 3.77 -7.59 7.04
N ALA A 17 4.57 -6.80 6.31
CA ALA A 17 5.91 -7.16 5.86
C ALA A 17 6.97 -7.08 6.97
N LYS A 18 6.59 -6.60 8.17
CA LYS A 18 7.49 -6.35 9.31
C LYS A 18 8.72 -5.53 8.93
N CYS A 19 8.52 -4.51 8.10
CA CYS A 19 9.56 -3.61 7.61
C CYS A 19 9.32 -2.18 8.10
N SER A 20 10.33 -1.31 7.93
CA SER A 20 10.16 0.11 8.23
C SER A 20 9.18 0.77 7.24
N LYS A 21 8.64 1.93 7.61
CA LYS A 21 7.76 2.70 6.73
C LYS A 21 8.47 3.09 5.42
N ASP A 22 9.76 3.42 5.49
CA ASP A 22 10.57 3.76 4.33
C ASP A 22 10.73 2.58 3.37
N THR A 23 11.01 1.37 3.89
CA THR A 23 11.05 0.14 3.10
C THR A 23 9.69 -0.16 2.49
N ALA A 24 8.61 -0.04 3.27
CA ALA A 24 7.25 -0.26 2.80
C ALA A 24 6.86 0.67 1.63
N ILE A 25 7.30 1.93 1.66
CA ILE A 25 7.05 2.88 0.56
C ILE A 25 7.78 2.43 -0.72
N ARG A 26 9.02 1.96 -0.60
CA ARG A 26 9.79 1.45 -1.74
C ARG A 26 9.15 0.20 -2.33
N ASP A 27 8.75 -0.75 -1.49
CA ASP A 27 8.06 -1.97 -1.93
C ASP A 27 6.75 -1.62 -2.65
N ILE A 28 5.95 -0.72 -2.10
CA ILE A 28 4.70 -0.29 -2.73
C ILE A 28 4.96 0.38 -4.08
N ASN A 29 5.98 1.24 -4.19
CA ASN A 29 6.33 1.87 -5.46
C ASN A 29 6.79 0.83 -6.51
N ASP A 30 7.54 -0.19 -6.09
CA ASP A 30 7.93 -1.30 -6.97
C ASP A 30 6.71 -2.09 -7.45
N LEU A 31 5.75 -2.36 -6.56
CA LEU A 31 4.48 -3.02 -6.91
C LEU A 31 3.61 -2.18 -7.83
N ILE A 32 3.65 -0.85 -7.71
CA ILE A 32 2.98 0.05 -8.66
C ILE A 32 3.67 0.01 -10.03
N SER A 33 5.01 0.03 -10.04
CA SER A 33 5.80 -0.08 -11.27
C SER A 33 5.56 -1.42 -11.99
N LYS A 34 5.35 -2.49 -11.22
CA LYS A 34 4.98 -3.83 -11.70
C LYS A 34 3.51 -3.98 -12.06
N ASP A 35 2.74 -2.90 -11.99
CA ASP A 35 1.31 -2.88 -12.34
C ASP A 35 0.43 -3.77 -11.43
N ILE A 36 0.93 -4.14 -10.25
CA ILE A 36 0.23 -4.97 -9.24
C ILE A 36 -0.65 -4.10 -8.35
N LEU A 37 -0.14 -2.93 -7.96
CA LEU A 37 -0.86 -1.95 -7.15
C LEU A 37 -1.11 -0.68 -7.97
N LYS A 38 -2.20 0.02 -7.67
CA LYS A 38 -2.45 1.37 -8.14
C LYS A 38 -2.75 2.27 -6.96
N LYS A 39 -2.30 3.52 -7.07
CA LYS A 39 -2.70 4.56 -6.12
C LYS A 39 -4.18 4.87 -6.36
N GLU A 40 -4.96 4.85 -5.29
CA GLU A 40 -6.38 5.20 -5.37
C GLU A 40 -6.52 6.72 -5.53
N GLU A 41 -7.37 7.17 -6.45
CA GLU A 41 -7.71 8.59 -6.65
C GLU A 41 -8.69 9.09 -5.57
N GLY A 42 -8.37 8.86 -4.30
CA GLY A 42 -9.15 9.34 -3.15
C GLY A 42 -8.58 10.68 -2.65
N GLY A 43 -9.28 11.78 -2.91
CA GLY A 43 -8.89 13.16 -2.58
C GLY A 43 -8.87 13.54 -1.08
N GLY A 44 -8.52 12.60 -0.19
CA GLY A 44 -8.32 12.86 1.24
C GLY A 44 -6.83 13.04 1.59
N ARG A 45 -6.55 13.42 2.85
CA ARG A 45 -5.16 13.57 3.37
C ARG A 45 -4.35 12.26 3.40
N SER A 46 -4.97 11.12 3.09
CA SER A 46 -4.37 9.79 3.23
C SER A 46 -4.18 9.14 1.87
N THR A 47 -2.92 8.90 1.49
CA THR A 47 -2.59 8.11 0.31
C THR A 47 -2.95 6.64 0.54
N SER A 48 -3.74 6.10 -0.38
CA SER A 48 -4.24 4.74 -0.34
C SER A 48 -3.87 4.02 -1.63
N TYR A 49 -3.61 2.73 -1.54
CA TYR A 49 -3.27 1.86 -2.64
C TYR A 49 -4.29 0.72 -2.70
N VAL A 50 -4.61 0.29 -3.91
CA VAL A 50 -5.52 -0.83 -4.18
C VAL A 50 -4.86 -1.76 -5.19
N LEU A 51 -5.25 -3.04 -5.19
CA LEU A 51 -4.82 -3.98 -6.22
C LEU A 51 -5.36 -3.50 -7.59
N LYS A 52 -4.52 -3.59 -8.62
CA LYS A 52 -4.88 -3.10 -9.95
C LYS A 52 -6.03 -3.92 -10.54
#